data_AF-A0A931ZRU9-F1
#
_entry.id   AF-A0A931ZRU9-F1
#
_cell.length_a   1.000
_cell.length_b   1.000
_cell.length_c   1.000
_cell.angle_alpha   90.00
_cell.angle_beta   90.00
_cell.angle_gamma   90.00
#
_symmetry.space_group_name_H-M   'P 1'
#
loop_
_entity.id
_entity.type
_entity.pdbx_description
1 polymer ?
#
loop_
_entity_poly.entity_id
_entity_poly.type
_entity_poly.pdbx_seq_one_letter_code
_entity_poly.pdbx_strand_id
1 'polypeptide(L)'
;MTERERGIQLELTGFEMEGETYGFLPSSDLKRWTEEDDPYEKAFRRLPLGRLDGVKALSFLSYIGPAAKDQIFLPYTHTRFDHSFVVGLVIEAIMRQNGFDQEDINVGIVAGLIHDIATPAHGDATKKVDPKALDEEQFWWEALGENGQVFVTQELNIPQKRLDAIIKNQGIIGQVLDIADRITYTMKDLNEIVAVDQNNAWSWVFQNPYLQELHDFTMINPKIGNIYKEVGVDRKKNEVFFNDPRNLGIFLLLRARLHKTLYMNPVSQGRDLFIASLIKRLYSRDGRRPLSPKSLRGMTDENLIEVLQKYYKPEYGDFSQKLYHDLTSWYPYFERFTTKEEAIERIKELKKDKDILIIGMSQCKGFDPGTSYKVTNEKGQTVPFREFDPVIASEIERVMDETKGFFVFFVNISERNSINSFLRKHS
;
A
#
# COMPACT_ATOMS: atom_id res chain seq x y z
N MET A 1 -11.75 -38.36 3.28
CA MET A 1 -12.39 -37.57 4.35
C MET A 1 -13.27 -38.48 5.18
N THR A 2 -12.87 -38.69 6.42
CA THR A 2 -13.62 -39.46 7.42
C THR A 2 -14.74 -38.59 7.99
N GLU A 3 -15.84 -39.17 8.49
CA GLU A 3 -16.96 -38.43 9.09
C GLU A 3 -16.54 -37.54 10.27
N ARG A 4 -15.39 -37.84 10.89
CA ARG A 4 -14.78 -37.01 11.94
C ARG A 4 -14.18 -35.70 11.41
N GLU A 5 -13.72 -35.69 10.16
CA GLU A 5 -13.23 -34.48 9.48
C GLU A 5 -14.39 -33.60 8.99
N ARG A 6 -15.56 -34.19 8.69
CA ARG A 6 -16.79 -33.42 8.43
C ARG A 6 -17.37 -32.77 9.69
N GLY A 7 -17.21 -33.40 10.86
CA GLY A 7 -17.67 -32.83 12.14
C GLY A 7 -16.94 -31.55 12.54
N ILE A 8 -15.62 -31.49 12.32
CA ILE A 8 -14.80 -30.30 12.65
C ILE A 8 -15.05 -29.15 11.65
N GLN A 9 -15.41 -29.46 10.40
CA GLN A 9 -15.75 -28.46 9.40
C GLN A 9 -17.14 -27.84 9.63
N LEU A 10 -18.04 -28.54 10.34
CA LEU A 10 -19.40 -28.07 10.67
C LEU A 10 -19.45 -27.22 11.95
N GLU A 11 -18.53 -27.38 12.91
CA GLU A 11 -18.48 -26.52 14.10
C GLU A 11 -17.86 -25.13 13.85
N LEU A 12 -17.20 -24.92 12.70
CA LEU A 12 -16.68 -23.61 12.26
C LEU A 12 -17.57 -22.89 11.22
N THR A 13 -18.65 -23.53 10.75
CA THR A 13 -19.53 -22.99 9.68
C THR A 13 -20.95 -22.68 10.16
N GLY A 14 -21.20 -22.65 11.47
CA GLY A 14 -22.47 -22.26 12.08
C GLY A 14 -22.81 -20.77 12.00
N PHE A 15 -22.29 -20.04 11.02
CA PHE A 15 -22.77 -18.72 10.62
C PHE A 15 -23.47 -18.87 9.28
N GLU A 16 -24.80 -18.72 9.27
CA GLU A 16 -25.52 -18.43 8.04
C GLU A 16 -24.87 -17.18 7.42
N MET A 17 -24.21 -17.34 6.27
CA MET A 17 -23.51 -16.26 5.59
C MET A 17 -24.53 -15.37 4.87
N GLU A 18 -25.12 -14.44 5.61
CA GLU A 18 -25.93 -13.36 5.04
C GLU A 18 -25.03 -12.13 4.83
N GLY A 19 -24.46 -11.98 3.63
CA GLY A 19 -23.73 -10.77 3.21
C GLY A 19 -22.98 -10.93 1.89
N GLU A 20 -22.86 -9.84 1.11
CA GLU A 20 -22.24 -9.86 -0.23
C GLU A 20 -20.70 -9.73 -0.19
N THR A 21 -20.16 -8.99 0.78
CA THR A 21 -18.71 -8.75 0.92
C THR A 21 -18.24 -8.94 2.37
N TYR A 22 -17.10 -9.61 2.58
CA TYR A 22 -16.46 -9.79 3.89
C TYR A 22 -15.16 -9.00 3.97
N GLY A 23 -14.97 -8.24 5.05
CA GLY A 23 -13.70 -7.59 5.36
C GLY A 23 -13.28 -7.83 6.79
N PHE A 24 -11.97 -7.81 6.99
CA PHE A 24 -11.37 -7.91 8.31
C PHE A 24 -10.05 -7.16 8.36
N LEU A 25 -9.75 -6.57 9.51
CA LEU A 25 -8.44 -6.01 9.81
C LEU A 25 -7.62 -7.08 10.54
N PRO A 26 -6.48 -7.52 9.99
CA PRO A 26 -5.61 -8.51 10.65
C PRO A 26 -5.13 -8.07 12.03
N SER A 27 -4.81 -9.04 12.90
CA SER A 27 -4.38 -8.82 14.28
C SER A 27 -5.35 -7.92 15.09
N SER A 28 -6.64 -7.99 14.76
CA SER A 28 -7.70 -7.24 15.41
C SER A 28 -8.96 -8.11 15.54
N ASP A 29 -9.96 -7.62 16.27
CA ASP A 29 -11.30 -8.22 16.29
C ASP A 29 -12.28 -7.54 15.31
N LEU A 30 -11.82 -6.60 14.49
CA LEU A 30 -12.64 -5.96 13.47
C LEU A 30 -12.77 -6.88 12.26
N LYS A 31 -13.95 -7.48 12.14
CA LYS A 31 -14.39 -8.28 11.00
C LYS A 31 -15.88 -8.11 10.79
N ARG A 32 -16.32 -8.01 9.54
CA ARG A 32 -17.71 -7.72 9.21
C ARG A 32 -18.09 -8.25 7.84
N TRP A 33 -19.30 -8.79 7.74
CA TRP A 33 -20.03 -8.97 6.50
C TRP A 33 -20.88 -7.73 6.23
N THR A 34 -20.96 -7.28 4.98
CA THR A 34 -21.86 -6.20 4.58
C THR A 34 -23.27 -6.73 4.36
N GLU A 35 -24.25 -5.99 4.86
CA GLU A 35 -25.67 -6.25 4.63
C GLU A 35 -26.16 -5.46 3.40
N GLU A 36 -27.29 -5.84 2.82
CA GLU A 36 -27.80 -5.24 1.56
C GLU A 36 -28.06 -3.73 1.67
N ASP A 37 -28.45 -3.24 2.85
CA ASP A 37 -28.77 -1.83 3.10
C ASP A 37 -27.61 -0.99 3.66
N ASP A 38 -26.45 -1.61 3.82
CA ASP A 38 -25.24 -1.01 4.39
C ASP A 38 -24.71 0.11 3.48
N PRO A 39 -24.25 1.27 4.02
CA PRO A 39 -23.56 2.30 3.22
C PRO A 39 -22.45 1.76 2.31
N TYR A 40 -21.79 0.67 2.69
CA TYR A 40 -20.78 0.01 1.86
C TYR A 40 -21.37 -0.59 0.58
N GLU A 41 -22.49 -1.31 0.67
CA GLU A 41 -23.13 -1.94 -0.48
C GLU A 41 -23.69 -0.89 -1.44
N LYS A 42 -24.29 0.17 -0.88
CA LYS A 42 -24.75 1.32 -1.66
C LYS A 42 -23.60 2.00 -2.40
N ALA A 43 -22.46 2.19 -1.74
CA ALA A 43 -21.27 2.73 -2.35
C ALA A 43 -20.71 1.79 -3.44
N PHE A 44 -20.63 0.48 -3.18
CA PHE A 44 -20.14 -0.50 -4.14
C PHE A 44 -20.95 -0.53 -5.44
N ARG A 45 -22.28 -0.48 -5.34
CA ARG A 45 -23.19 -0.47 -6.51
C ARG A 45 -23.11 0.82 -7.34
N ARG A 46 -22.68 1.94 -6.75
CA ARG A 46 -22.75 3.28 -7.37
C ARG A 46 -21.40 3.88 -7.72
N LEU A 47 -20.32 3.41 -7.11
CA LEU A 47 -18.97 3.91 -7.31
C LEU A 47 -18.15 2.90 -8.13
N PRO A 48 -17.18 3.35 -8.95
CA PRO A 48 -16.37 2.46 -9.78
C PRO A 48 -15.27 1.72 -9.00
N LEU A 49 -15.60 1.18 -7.82
CA LEU A 49 -14.65 0.53 -6.90
C LEU A 49 -14.17 -0.84 -7.39
N GLY A 50 -14.99 -1.58 -8.16
CA GLY A 50 -14.64 -2.92 -8.66
C GLY A 50 -13.37 -2.96 -9.50
N ARG A 51 -13.00 -1.84 -10.14
CA ARG A 51 -11.72 -1.67 -10.82
C ARG A 51 -10.52 -1.91 -9.88
N LEU A 52 -10.60 -1.44 -8.64
CA LEU A 52 -9.51 -1.52 -7.67
C LEU A 52 -9.20 -2.95 -7.25
N ASP A 53 -10.10 -3.90 -7.51
CA ASP A 53 -9.85 -5.33 -7.31
C ASP A 53 -8.83 -5.87 -8.31
N GLY A 54 -8.75 -5.27 -9.51
CA GLY A 54 -7.68 -5.52 -10.47
C GLY A 54 -6.41 -4.71 -10.24
N VAL A 55 -6.28 -3.98 -9.11
CA VAL A 55 -5.10 -3.17 -8.79
C VAL A 55 -4.48 -3.69 -7.51
N LYS A 56 -3.30 -4.29 -7.60
CA LYS A 56 -2.60 -4.82 -6.41
C LYS A 56 -2.15 -3.66 -5.51
N ALA A 57 -2.30 -3.81 -4.19
CA ALA A 57 -1.90 -2.77 -3.25
C ALA A 57 -0.39 -2.47 -3.32
N LEU A 58 0.41 -3.53 -3.43
CA LEU A 58 1.88 -3.47 -3.46
C LEU A 58 2.50 -3.71 -4.85
N SER A 59 1.71 -4.19 -5.82
CA SER A 59 2.12 -4.46 -7.21
C SER A 59 3.49 -5.14 -7.34
N PHE A 60 4.56 -4.36 -7.56
CA PHE A 60 5.93 -4.85 -7.80
C PHE A 60 6.81 -4.91 -6.56
N LEU A 61 6.32 -4.45 -5.41
CA LEU A 61 6.93 -4.65 -4.07
C LEU A 61 6.71 -6.10 -3.61
N SER A 62 7.09 -7.06 -4.45
CA SER A 62 6.84 -8.48 -4.23
C SER A 62 8.08 -9.24 -3.78
N TYR A 63 9.15 -8.53 -3.36
CA TYR A 63 10.37 -9.18 -2.89
C TYR A 63 10.94 -8.52 -1.65
N ILE A 64 11.58 -9.36 -0.85
CA ILE A 64 12.36 -9.00 0.34
C ILE A 64 13.71 -9.71 0.30
N GLY A 65 14.70 -9.13 0.98
CA GLY A 65 16.06 -9.66 1.07
C GLY A 65 17.11 -8.58 0.79
N PRO A 66 18.36 -8.77 1.23
CA PRO A 66 19.41 -7.76 1.16
C PRO A 66 20.13 -7.73 -0.19
N ALA A 67 20.14 -8.85 -0.91
CA ALA A 67 20.82 -8.99 -2.19
C ALA A 67 19.92 -9.71 -3.19
N ALA A 68 20.11 -9.38 -4.48
CA ALA A 68 19.58 -10.02 -5.68
C ALA A 68 19.36 -11.54 -5.57
N LYS A 69 20.41 -12.28 -5.20
CA LYS A 69 20.42 -13.75 -5.13
C LYS A 69 19.65 -14.32 -3.94
N ASP A 70 19.42 -13.49 -2.92
CA ASP A 70 18.74 -13.84 -1.67
C ASP A 70 17.33 -13.22 -1.64
N GLN A 71 16.84 -12.71 -2.80
CA GLN A 71 15.52 -12.14 -2.94
C GLN A 71 14.45 -13.23 -2.87
N ILE A 72 13.40 -12.95 -2.12
CA ILE A 72 12.32 -13.89 -1.86
C ILE A 72 11.02 -13.32 -2.39
N PHE A 73 10.36 -14.04 -3.29
CA PHE A 73 9.06 -13.64 -3.84
C PHE A 73 7.97 -13.78 -2.78
N LEU A 74 7.18 -12.73 -2.63
CA LEU A 74 6.00 -12.67 -1.79
C LEU A 74 4.78 -12.68 -2.70
N PRO A 75 3.95 -13.75 -2.66
CA PRO A 75 2.78 -13.87 -3.49
C PRO A 75 1.63 -13.02 -2.93
N TYR A 76 1.78 -11.70 -2.97
CA TYR A 76 0.75 -10.77 -2.52
C TYR A 76 -0.54 -10.92 -3.31
N THR A 77 -1.65 -11.07 -2.59
CA THR A 77 -2.98 -11.28 -3.16
C THR A 77 -3.94 -10.13 -2.90
N HIS A 78 -3.75 -9.35 -1.82
CA HIS A 78 -4.70 -8.27 -1.54
C HIS A 78 -4.57 -7.07 -2.50
N THR A 79 -5.70 -6.40 -2.68
CA THR A 79 -5.95 -5.41 -3.73
C THR A 79 -6.22 -4.05 -3.10
N ARG A 80 -6.19 -2.97 -3.91
CA ARG A 80 -6.59 -1.63 -3.46
C ARG A 80 -8.07 -1.58 -3.06
N PHE A 81 -8.89 -2.49 -3.60
CA PHE A 81 -10.27 -2.66 -3.17
C PHE A 81 -10.34 -3.16 -1.72
N ASP A 82 -9.67 -4.27 -1.40
CA ASP A 82 -9.62 -4.80 -0.02
C ASP A 82 -9.08 -3.77 0.98
N HIS A 83 -8.02 -3.04 0.60
CA HIS A 83 -7.50 -1.92 1.39
C HIS A 83 -8.57 -0.86 1.65
N SER A 84 -9.15 -0.27 0.60
CA SER A 84 -10.14 0.81 0.73
C SER A 84 -11.38 0.37 1.52
N PHE A 85 -11.80 -0.88 1.32
CA PHE A 85 -12.92 -1.46 2.04
C PHE A 85 -12.64 -1.55 3.54
N VAL A 86 -11.47 -2.07 3.94
CA VAL A 86 -11.09 -2.17 5.35
C VAL A 86 -10.78 -0.81 5.96
N VAL A 87 -10.25 0.16 5.20
CA VAL A 87 -10.15 1.55 5.65
C VAL A 87 -11.52 2.10 6.04
N GLY A 88 -12.54 1.84 5.21
CA GLY A 88 -13.96 2.14 5.50
C GLY A 88 -14.42 1.55 6.85
N LEU A 89 -14.14 0.26 7.09
CA LEU A 89 -14.49 -0.40 8.36
C LEU A 89 -13.77 0.23 9.56
N VAL A 90 -12.49 0.56 9.42
CA VAL A 90 -11.68 1.15 10.50
C VAL A 90 -12.16 2.57 10.81
N ILE A 91 -12.42 3.41 9.81
CA ILE A 91 -12.95 4.77 10.03
C ILE A 91 -14.32 4.70 10.70
N GLU A 92 -15.21 3.80 10.26
CA GLU A 92 -16.51 3.62 10.90
C GLU A 92 -16.36 3.24 12.38
N ALA A 93 -15.49 2.27 12.69
CA ALA A 93 -15.27 1.83 14.07
C ALA A 93 -14.76 2.98 14.96
N ILE A 94 -13.77 3.74 14.49
CA ILE A 94 -13.22 4.91 15.19
C ILE A 94 -14.30 5.99 15.38
N MET A 95 -15.13 6.24 14.36
CA MET A 95 -16.15 7.28 14.45
C MET A 95 -17.30 6.86 15.38
N ARG A 96 -17.73 5.61 15.35
CA ARG A 96 -18.78 5.09 16.25
C ARG A 96 -18.35 5.14 17.72
N GLN A 97 -17.13 4.70 18.05
CA GLN A 97 -16.65 4.73 19.43
C GLN A 97 -16.48 6.16 19.97
N ASN A 98 -16.24 7.14 19.08
CA ASN A 98 -16.15 8.57 19.41
C ASN A 98 -17.50 9.31 19.27
N GLY A 99 -18.61 8.57 19.17
CA GLY A 99 -19.97 9.11 19.21
C GLY A 99 -20.32 10.06 18.07
N PHE A 100 -19.76 9.87 16.87
CA PHE A 100 -20.17 10.64 15.69
C PHE A 100 -21.61 10.30 15.32
N ASP A 101 -22.32 11.28 14.75
CA ASP A 101 -23.63 11.00 14.21
C ASP A 101 -23.53 10.13 12.95
N GLN A 102 -24.65 9.54 12.55
CA GLN A 102 -24.67 8.60 11.44
C GLN A 102 -24.36 9.28 10.10
N GLU A 103 -24.66 10.57 9.94
CA GLU A 103 -24.36 11.31 8.72
C GLU A 103 -22.84 11.46 8.55
N ASP A 104 -22.14 11.90 9.59
CA ASP A 104 -20.68 11.98 9.60
C ASP A 104 -20.03 10.61 9.40
N ILE A 105 -20.56 9.56 10.04
CA ILE A 105 -20.07 8.19 9.85
C ILE A 105 -20.20 7.77 8.37
N ASN A 106 -21.36 8.03 7.75
CA ASN A 106 -21.57 7.70 6.33
C ASN A 106 -20.59 8.47 5.43
N VAL A 107 -20.32 9.74 5.74
CA VAL A 107 -19.31 10.55 5.04
C VAL A 107 -17.92 9.95 5.21
N GLY A 108 -17.56 9.52 6.43
CA GLY A 108 -16.30 8.85 6.73
C GLY A 108 -16.13 7.55 5.96
N ILE A 109 -17.16 6.70 5.94
CA ILE A 109 -17.18 5.44 5.17
C ILE A 109 -16.92 5.72 3.69
N VAL A 110 -17.67 6.64 3.08
CA VAL A 110 -17.51 6.99 1.66
C VAL A 110 -16.13 7.54 1.37
N ALA A 111 -15.59 8.42 2.24
CA ALA A 111 -14.25 8.93 2.10
C ALA A 111 -13.20 7.80 2.17
N GLY A 112 -13.34 6.86 3.12
CA GLY A 112 -12.48 5.68 3.23
C GLY A 112 -12.54 4.79 2.00
N LEU A 113 -13.71 4.59 1.40
CA LEU A 113 -13.86 3.79 0.19
C LEU A 113 -13.25 4.42 -1.06
N ILE A 114 -13.18 5.76 -1.13
CA ILE A 114 -12.75 6.46 -2.35
C ILE A 114 -11.38 7.12 -2.26
N HIS A 115 -10.72 7.14 -1.10
CA HIS A 115 -9.45 7.85 -0.93
C HIS A 115 -8.38 7.43 -1.95
N ASP A 116 -8.38 6.14 -2.30
CA ASP A 116 -7.46 5.50 -3.27
C ASP A 116 -8.13 5.20 -4.63
N ILE A 117 -9.32 5.71 -4.92
CA ILE A 117 -10.06 5.35 -6.15
C ILE A 117 -9.32 5.75 -7.44
N ALA A 118 -8.45 6.75 -7.34
CA ALA A 118 -7.64 7.25 -8.43
C ALA A 118 -6.24 6.62 -8.50
N THR A 119 -5.91 5.61 -7.68
CA THR A 119 -4.64 4.89 -7.80
C THR A 119 -4.53 4.27 -9.20
N PRO A 120 -3.49 4.56 -9.99
CA PRO A 120 -3.34 4.01 -11.33
C PRO A 120 -3.00 2.51 -11.30
N ALA A 121 -3.15 1.81 -12.43
CA ALA A 121 -2.63 0.45 -12.62
C ALA A 121 -1.17 0.36 -12.14
N HIS A 122 -0.82 -0.70 -11.41
CA HIS A 122 0.48 -0.93 -10.77
C HIS A 122 0.92 0.13 -9.75
N GLY A 123 0.00 0.98 -9.28
CA GLY A 123 0.20 1.91 -8.17
C GLY A 123 1.44 2.80 -8.31
N ASP A 124 2.30 2.76 -7.29
CA ASP A 124 3.44 3.68 -7.15
C ASP A 124 4.48 3.59 -8.26
N ALA A 125 4.65 2.40 -8.87
CA ALA A 125 5.54 2.24 -10.03
C ALA A 125 5.07 3.13 -11.20
N THR A 126 3.76 3.22 -11.42
CA THR A 126 3.16 4.04 -12.47
C THR A 126 3.17 5.53 -12.09
N LYS A 127 2.94 5.88 -10.83
CA LYS A 127 3.02 7.27 -10.34
C LYS A 127 4.37 7.92 -10.62
N LYS A 128 5.48 7.16 -10.62
CA LYS A 128 6.83 7.66 -10.94
C LYS A 128 6.97 8.22 -12.36
N VAL A 129 6.08 7.88 -13.28
CA VAL A 129 6.09 8.41 -14.66
C VAL A 129 5.73 9.89 -14.68
N ASP A 130 4.70 10.26 -13.92
CA ASP A 130 4.21 11.62 -13.81
C ASP A 130 3.51 11.86 -12.45
N PRO A 131 4.29 12.13 -11.39
CA PRO A 131 3.75 12.19 -10.03
C PRO A 131 2.63 13.21 -9.85
N LYS A 132 2.66 14.32 -10.62
CA LYS A 132 1.63 15.36 -10.51
C LYS A 132 0.35 14.99 -11.21
N ALA A 133 0.42 14.36 -12.38
CA ALA A 133 -0.76 14.03 -13.17
C ALA A 133 -1.42 12.71 -12.73
N LEU A 134 -0.73 11.91 -11.90
CA LEU A 134 -1.17 10.60 -11.41
C LEU A 134 -1.38 10.58 -9.89
N ASP A 135 -1.47 11.76 -9.27
CA ASP A 135 -1.73 11.95 -7.85
C ASP A 135 -3.18 11.57 -7.51
N GLU A 136 -3.39 10.54 -6.68
CA GLU A 136 -4.73 10.02 -6.44
C GLU A 136 -5.62 11.00 -5.66
N GLU A 137 -5.04 11.72 -4.69
CA GLU A 137 -5.72 12.75 -3.90
C GLU A 137 -6.20 13.95 -4.74
N GLN A 138 -5.55 14.24 -5.87
CA GLN A 138 -5.98 15.31 -6.79
C GLN A 138 -7.05 14.87 -7.77
N PHE A 139 -7.10 13.58 -8.11
CA PHE A 139 -7.93 13.08 -9.22
C PHE A 139 -9.04 12.11 -8.78
N TRP A 140 -9.26 11.90 -7.48
CA TRP A 140 -10.36 11.06 -6.96
C TRP A 140 -11.72 11.44 -7.56
N TRP A 141 -12.02 12.74 -7.68
CA TRP A 141 -13.29 13.23 -8.23
C TRP A 141 -13.50 12.86 -9.70
N GLU A 142 -12.43 12.94 -10.51
CA GLU A 142 -12.47 12.50 -11.91
C GLU A 142 -12.71 10.98 -11.98
N ALA A 143 -12.05 10.21 -11.11
CA ALA A 143 -12.12 8.76 -11.08
C ALA A 143 -13.50 8.21 -10.66
N LEU A 144 -14.32 8.98 -9.93
CA LEU A 144 -15.71 8.59 -9.63
C LEU A 144 -16.60 8.46 -10.87
N GLY A 145 -16.29 9.21 -11.94
CA GLY A 145 -17.18 9.36 -13.09
C GLY A 145 -18.52 10.04 -12.74
N GLU A 146 -19.36 10.24 -13.76
CA GLU A 146 -20.63 10.98 -13.61
C GLU A 146 -21.58 10.33 -12.59
N ASN A 147 -21.76 9.01 -12.67
CA ASN A 147 -22.64 8.27 -11.76
C ASN A 147 -22.19 8.37 -10.30
N GLY A 148 -20.89 8.23 -10.03
CA GLY A 148 -20.36 8.35 -8.68
C GLY A 148 -20.48 9.77 -8.13
N GLN A 149 -20.28 10.79 -8.98
CA GLN A 149 -20.48 12.19 -8.61
C GLN A 149 -21.94 12.50 -8.25
N VAL A 150 -22.90 11.97 -9.03
CA VAL A 150 -24.34 12.09 -8.76
C VAL A 150 -24.70 11.41 -7.43
N PHE A 151 -24.23 10.19 -7.20
CA PHE A 151 -24.45 9.49 -5.94
C PHE A 151 -23.97 10.31 -4.73
N VAL A 152 -22.73 10.80 -4.79
CA VAL A 152 -22.15 11.59 -3.69
C VAL A 152 -22.89 12.90 -3.45
N THR A 153 -23.22 13.65 -4.51
CA THR A 153 -23.76 15.02 -4.36
C THR A 153 -25.27 15.09 -4.23
N GLN A 154 -26.00 14.18 -4.85
CA GLN A 154 -27.47 14.22 -4.89
C GLN A 154 -28.10 13.20 -3.97
N GLU A 155 -27.57 11.96 -3.91
CA GLU A 155 -28.14 10.90 -3.08
C GLU A 155 -27.66 11.01 -1.63
N LEU A 156 -26.36 11.27 -1.41
CA LEU A 156 -25.78 11.41 -0.07
C LEU A 156 -25.68 12.87 0.41
N ASN A 157 -25.94 13.83 -0.47
CA ASN A 157 -25.85 15.27 -0.17
C ASN A 157 -24.49 15.70 0.42
N ILE A 158 -23.39 15.07 -0.02
CA ILE A 158 -22.04 15.38 0.44
C ILE A 158 -21.38 16.36 -0.54
N PRO A 159 -21.03 17.59 -0.12
CA PRO A 159 -20.34 18.53 -1.00
C PRO A 159 -18.95 18.01 -1.39
N GLN A 160 -18.58 18.12 -2.68
CA GLN A 160 -17.25 17.73 -3.17
C GLN A 160 -16.12 18.34 -2.33
N LYS A 161 -16.22 19.63 -1.97
CA LYS A 161 -15.22 20.34 -1.15
C LYS A 161 -15.02 19.69 0.22
N ARG A 162 -16.06 19.09 0.79
CA ARG A 162 -15.99 18.40 2.09
C ARG A 162 -15.18 17.11 1.96
N LEU A 163 -15.45 16.29 0.95
CA LEU A 163 -14.66 15.09 0.67
C LEU A 163 -13.21 15.41 0.27
N ASP A 164 -13.01 16.46 -0.53
CA ASP A 164 -11.67 16.92 -0.89
C ASP A 164 -10.83 17.29 0.34
N ALA A 165 -11.43 17.98 1.31
CA ALA A 165 -10.78 18.28 2.58
C ALA A 165 -10.47 17.00 3.37
N ILE A 166 -11.42 16.05 3.46
CA ILE A 166 -11.23 14.79 4.19
C ILE A 166 -10.11 13.95 3.57
N ILE A 167 -10.12 13.75 2.25
CA ILE A 167 -9.11 12.96 1.52
C ILE A 167 -7.71 13.59 1.63
N LYS A 168 -7.63 14.92 1.74
CA LYS A 168 -6.38 15.65 2.02
C LYS A 168 -6.04 15.72 3.51
N ASN A 169 -6.64 14.85 4.32
CA ASN A 169 -6.41 14.72 5.75
C ASN A 169 -6.73 15.98 6.57
N GLN A 170 -7.67 16.80 6.10
CA GLN A 170 -8.08 18.04 6.76
C GLN A 170 -9.34 17.85 7.61
N GLY A 171 -9.38 18.56 8.75
CA GLY A 171 -10.46 18.43 9.73
C GLY A 171 -10.35 17.13 10.54
N ILE A 172 -11.33 16.88 11.41
CA ILE A 172 -11.33 15.69 12.28
C ILE A 172 -11.49 14.40 11.47
N ILE A 173 -12.45 14.34 10.54
CA ILE A 173 -12.70 13.12 9.75
C ILE A 173 -11.49 12.81 8.86
N GLY A 174 -10.84 13.83 8.29
CA GLY A 174 -9.61 13.64 7.52
C GLY A 174 -8.44 13.11 8.36
N GLN A 175 -8.27 13.60 9.60
CA GLN A 175 -7.28 13.04 10.53
C GLN A 175 -7.59 11.58 10.91
N VAL A 176 -8.88 11.23 11.08
CA VAL A 176 -9.29 9.84 11.31
C VAL A 176 -8.99 8.97 10.08
N LEU A 177 -9.24 9.48 8.86
CA LEU A 177 -8.93 8.77 7.61
C LEU A 177 -7.43 8.46 7.49
N ASP A 178 -6.54 9.44 7.73
CA ASP A 178 -5.08 9.23 7.70
C ASP A 178 -4.64 8.12 8.67
N ILE A 179 -5.22 8.10 9.89
CA ILE A 179 -4.94 7.07 10.88
C ILE A 179 -5.50 5.71 10.43
N ALA A 180 -6.73 5.66 9.92
CA ALA A 180 -7.39 4.44 9.47
C ALA A 180 -6.66 3.80 8.28
N ASP A 181 -6.23 4.60 7.31
CA ASP A 181 -5.39 4.19 6.18
C ASP A 181 -4.09 3.53 6.68
N ARG A 182 -3.35 4.21 7.56
CA ARG A 182 -2.09 3.70 8.10
C ARG A 182 -2.24 2.43 8.92
N ILE A 183 -3.29 2.31 9.73
CA ILE A 183 -3.59 1.07 10.45
C ILE A 183 -3.86 -0.05 9.45
N THR A 184 -4.68 0.23 8.44
CA THR A 184 -5.13 -0.78 7.47
C THR A 184 -3.98 -1.32 6.64
N TYR A 185 -3.22 -0.46 5.94
CA TYR A 185 -2.14 -0.96 5.09
C TYR A 185 -1.06 -1.67 5.93
N THR A 186 -0.75 -1.17 7.13
CA THR A 186 0.27 -1.80 7.99
C THR A 186 -0.16 -3.21 8.37
N MET A 187 -1.42 -3.42 8.74
CA MET A 187 -1.91 -4.75 9.16
C MET A 187 -2.15 -5.68 7.97
N LYS A 188 -2.69 -5.19 6.85
CA LYS A 188 -2.93 -5.99 5.64
C LYS A 188 -1.62 -6.45 5.01
N ASP A 189 -0.67 -5.54 4.81
CA ASP A 189 0.64 -5.88 4.26
C ASP A 189 1.41 -6.83 5.16
N LEU A 190 1.33 -6.63 6.48
CA LEU A 190 1.97 -7.52 7.46
C LEU A 190 1.35 -8.92 7.44
N ASN A 191 0.03 -9.02 7.36
CA ASN A 191 -0.65 -10.31 7.24
C ASN A 191 -0.20 -11.04 5.97
N GLU A 192 -0.04 -10.33 4.86
CA GLU A 192 0.38 -10.93 3.59
C GLU A 192 1.86 -11.32 3.54
N ILE A 193 2.69 -10.91 4.49
CA ILE A 193 4.08 -11.38 4.58
C ILE A 193 4.29 -12.40 5.68
N VAL A 194 3.55 -12.28 6.79
CA VAL A 194 3.70 -13.16 7.96
C VAL A 194 2.73 -14.34 7.91
N ALA A 195 1.52 -14.16 7.37
CA ALA A 195 0.46 -15.16 7.37
C ALA A 195 0.37 -15.99 6.08
N VAL A 196 1.31 -15.84 5.14
CA VAL A 196 1.38 -16.70 3.93
C VAL A 196 1.63 -18.14 4.35
N ASP A 197 0.49 -18.81 4.49
CA ASP A 197 0.14 -20.22 4.63
C ASP A 197 0.45 -20.95 5.96
N GLN A 198 -0.41 -20.75 6.95
CA GLN A 198 -0.45 -21.58 8.17
C GLN A 198 -0.77 -23.07 7.90
N ASN A 199 -1.11 -23.49 6.68
CA ASN A 199 -1.41 -24.88 6.35
C ASN A 199 -0.30 -25.59 5.54
N ASN A 200 0.71 -24.88 5.00
CA ASN A 200 1.87 -25.49 4.34
C ASN A 200 3.22 -24.74 4.53
N ALA A 201 3.24 -23.58 5.19
CA ALA A 201 4.40 -22.67 5.24
C ALA A 201 4.91 -22.34 6.65
N TRP A 202 4.53 -23.10 7.69
CA TRP A 202 5.23 -23.08 8.98
C TRP A 202 6.74 -23.36 8.83
N SER A 203 7.23 -23.89 7.71
CA SER A 203 8.66 -23.99 7.45
C SER A 203 9.28 -22.72 6.85
N TRP A 204 8.55 -21.92 6.07
CA TRP A 204 9.16 -20.88 5.22
C TRP A 204 9.40 -19.56 5.96
N VAL A 205 8.45 -19.11 6.77
CA VAL A 205 8.62 -17.88 7.59
C VAL A 205 9.68 -18.09 8.68
N PHE A 206 9.70 -19.25 9.35
CA PHE A 206 10.73 -19.62 10.34
C PHE A 206 12.12 -19.87 9.74
N GLN A 207 12.20 -20.08 8.43
CA GLN A 207 13.48 -20.20 7.71
C GLN A 207 13.99 -18.87 7.18
N ASN A 208 13.17 -17.81 7.19
CA ASN A 208 13.54 -16.54 6.60
C ASN A 208 13.94 -15.50 7.66
N PRO A 209 15.25 -15.29 7.89
CA PRO A 209 15.73 -14.36 8.90
C PRO A 209 15.30 -12.90 8.66
N TYR A 210 14.86 -12.53 7.45
CA TYR A 210 14.45 -11.16 7.12
C TYR A 210 13.01 -10.82 7.55
N LEU A 211 12.16 -11.83 7.78
CA LEU A 211 10.80 -11.64 8.29
C LEU A 211 10.65 -12.00 9.76
N GLN A 212 11.64 -12.70 10.33
CA GLN A 212 11.59 -13.18 11.71
C GLN A 212 11.25 -12.06 12.70
N GLU A 213 11.87 -10.88 12.55
CA GLU A 213 11.61 -9.75 13.44
C GLU A 213 10.15 -9.28 13.37
N LEU A 214 9.56 -9.23 12.17
CA LEU A 214 8.16 -8.82 11.97
C LEU A 214 7.19 -9.90 12.50
N HIS A 215 7.50 -11.17 12.23
CA HIS A 215 6.75 -12.31 12.75
C HIS A 215 6.76 -12.34 14.29
N ASP A 216 7.93 -12.25 14.91
CA ASP A 216 8.07 -12.25 16.37
C ASP A 216 7.31 -11.09 17.01
N PHE A 217 7.31 -9.93 16.34
CA PHE A 217 6.53 -8.77 16.77
C PHE A 217 5.03 -9.06 16.83
N THR A 218 4.48 -9.74 15.81
CA THR A 218 3.06 -10.14 15.77
C THR A 218 2.73 -11.24 16.78
N MET A 219 3.66 -12.14 17.08
CA MET A 219 3.47 -13.18 18.10
C MET A 219 3.43 -12.60 19.51
N ILE A 220 4.26 -11.59 19.78
CA ILE A 220 4.28 -10.88 21.08
C ILE A 220 3.05 -9.97 21.20
N ASN A 221 2.60 -9.35 20.10
CA ASN A 221 1.50 -8.39 20.07
C ASN A 221 0.36 -8.85 19.12
N PRO A 222 -0.33 -9.96 19.40
CA PRO A 222 -1.29 -10.57 18.46
C PRO A 222 -2.53 -9.71 18.18
N LYS A 223 -2.78 -8.70 19.03
CA LYS A 223 -3.92 -7.78 18.94
C LYS A 223 -3.51 -6.36 18.53
N ILE A 224 -2.32 -6.17 17.94
CA ILE A 224 -1.80 -4.84 17.61
C ILE A 224 -2.71 -4.07 16.63
N GLY A 225 -3.47 -4.77 15.79
CA GLY A 225 -4.47 -4.17 14.90
C GLY A 225 -5.63 -3.51 15.65
N ASN A 226 -5.89 -3.87 16.91
CA ASN A 226 -6.89 -3.19 17.75
C ASN A 226 -6.49 -1.76 18.16
N ILE A 227 -5.34 -1.25 17.70
CA ILE A 227 -4.92 0.13 17.95
C ILE A 227 -5.96 1.18 17.50
N TYR A 228 -6.86 0.84 16.56
CA TYR A 228 -7.97 1.72 16.19
C TYR A 228 -8.88 2.06 17.38
N LYS A 229 -9.00 1.16 18.36
CA LYS A 229 -9.80 1.37 19.59
C LYS A 229 -9.22 2.42 20.50
N GLU A 230 -7.92 2.67 20.38
CA GLU A 230 -7.23 3.67 21.17
C GLU A 230 -7.41 5.09 20.60
N VAL A 231 -7.96 5.24 19.40
CA VAL A 231 -8.14 6.55 18.76
C VAL A 231 -9.27 7.33 19.45
N GLY A 232 -8.91 8.42 20.11
CA GLY A 232 -9.81 9.39 20.73
C GLY A 232 -9.92 10.69 19.91
N VAL A 233 -11.06 11.37 20.02
CA VAL A 233 -11.35 12.62 19.32
C VAL A 233 -11.79 13.71 20.31
N ASP A 234 -11.10 14.85 20.32
CA ASP A 234 -11.54 16.07 20.98
C ASP A 234 -12.12 17.03 19.93
N ARG A 235 -13.46 17.01 19.78
CA ARG A 235 -14.15 17.88 18.81
C ARG A 235 -14.04 19.36 19.13
N LYS A 236 -13.86 19.74 20.40
CA LYS A 236 -13.74 21.15 20.80
C LYS A 236 -12.40 21.71 20.38
N LYS A 237 -11.34 20.90 20.45
CA LYS A 237 -10.00 21.28 20.00
C LYS A 237 -9.71 20.94 18.55
N ASN A 238 -10.58 20.17 17.89
CA ASN A 238 -10.38 19.68 16.53
C ASN A 238 -9.13 18.78 16.43
N GLU A 239 -8.97 17.87 17.40
CA GLU A 239 -7.79 17.02 17.54
C GLU A 239 -8.16 15.53 17.60
N VAL A 240 -7.32 14.71 16.99
CA VAL A 240 -7.33 13.25 17.13
C VAL A 240 -6.07 12.81 17.88
N PHE A 241 -6.20 11.87 18.80
CA PHE A 241 -5.12 11.39 19.68
C PHE A 241 -5.28 9.90 19.99
N PHE A 242 -4.27 9.29 20.60
CA PHE A 242 -4.32 7.91 21.11
C PHE A 242 -4.38 7.89 22.64
N ASN A 243 -5.28 7.05 23.17
CA ASN A 243 -5.50 6.86 24.61
C ASN A 243 -4.38 6.04 25.27
N ASP A 244 -3.90 4.98 24.60
CA ASP A 244 -2.77 4.18 25.05
C ASP A 244 -1.49 4.52 24.26
N PRO A 245 -0.58 5.35 24.82
CA PRO A 245 0.67 5.69 24.15
C PRO A 245 1.61 4.50 23.99
N ARG A 246 1.54 3.47 24.85
CA ARG A 246 2.43 2.30 24.74
C ARG A 246 2.04 1.47 23.53
N ASN A 247 0.75 1.20 23.35
CA ASN A 247 0.26 0.49 22.17
C ASN A 247 0.55 1.27 20.89
N LEU A 248 0.45 2.61 20.91
CA LEU A 248 0.87 3.44 19.78
C LEU A 248 2.37 3.26 19.47
N GLY A 249 3.24 3.32 20.47
CA GLY A 249 4.67 3.10 20.29
C GLY A 249 5.00 1.75 19.65
N ILE A 250 4.34 0.70 20.12
CA ILE A 250 4.46 -0.67 19.56
C ILE A 250 4.02 -0.68 18.08
N PHE A 251 2.87 -0.08 17.76
CA PHE A 251 2.36 -0.01 16.38
C PHE A 251 3.29 0.80 15.46
N LEU A 252 3.77 1.97 15.91
CA LEU A 252 4.66 2.82 15.12
C LEU A 252 6.01 2.14 14.86
N LEU A 253 6.56 1.41 15.84
CA LEU A 253 7.79 0.65 15.66
C LEU A 253 7.61 -0.49 14.65
N LEU A 254 6.51 -1.24 14.73
CA LEU A 254 6.16 -2.26 13.74
C LEU A 254 6.05 -1.67 12.34
N ARG A 255 5.31 -0.58 12.19
CA ARG A 255 5.17 0.14 10.92
C ARG A 255 6.52 0.62 10.39
N ALA A 256 7.39 1.17 11.23
CA ALA A 256 8.72 1.61 10.83
C ALA A 256 9.59 0.45 10.30
N ARG A 257 9.54 -0.70 10.98
CA ARG A 257 10.24 -1.92 10.54
C ARG A 257 9.67 -2.45 9.22
N LEU A 258 8.35 -2.43 9.05
CA LEU A 258 7.70 -2.81 7.79
C LEU A 258 8.13 -1.87 6.64
N HIS A 259 8.17 -0.56 6.87
CA HIS A 259 8.70 0.41 5.89
C HIS A 259 10.14 0.08 5.48
N LYS A 260 11.02 -0.19 6.45
CA LYS A 260 12.42 -0.53 6.17
C LYS A 260 12.56 -1.83 5.37
N THR A 261 11.85 -2.88 5.79
CA THR A 261 12.00 -4.23 5.21
C THR A 261 11.34 -4.36 3.85
N LEU A 262 10.16 -3.74 3.68
CA LEU A 262 9.30 -3.93 2.51
C LEU A 262 9.23 -2.69 1.62
N TYR A 263 8.59 -1.61 2.07
CA TYR A 263 8.25 -0.48 1.19
C TYR A 263 9.48 0.28 0.67
N MET A 264 10.53 0.37 1.50
CA MET A 264 11.77 1.05 1.16
C MET A 264 12.85 0.08 0.67
N ASN A 265 12.50 -1.17 0.36
CA ASN A 265 13.45 -2.13 -0.18
C ASN A 265 14.07 -1.62 -1.50
N PRO A 266 15.40 -1.47 -1.60
CA PRO A 266 16.03 -0.91 -2.79
C PRO A 266 15.75 -1.72 -4.06
N VAL A 267 15.67 -3.05 -3.98
CA VAL A 267 15.40 -3.89 -5.14
C VAL A 267 14.03 -3.56 -5.75
N SER A 268 13.01 -3.45 -4.91
CA SER A 268 11.66 -3.05 -5.34
C SER A 268 11.65 -1.63 -5.92
N GLN A 269 12.35 -0.67 -5.30
CA GLN A 269 12.47 0.69 -5.85
C GLN A 269 13.12 0.73 -7.24
N GLY A 270 14.18 -0.07 -7.44
CA GLY A 270 14.85 -0.18 -8.74
C GLY A 270 13.96 -0.84 -9.80
N ARG A 271 13.15 -1.83 -9.40
CA ARG A 271 12.13 -2.43 -10.28
C ARG A 271 11.06 -1.43 -10.67
N ASP A 272 10.52 -0.67 -9.74
CA ASP A 272 9.55 0.38 -10.05
C ASP A 272 10.11 1.39 -11.06
N LEU A 273 11.38 1.78 -10.93
CA LEU A 273 12.03 2.67 -11.90
C LEU A 273 12.11 2.04 -13.29
N PHE A 274 12.43 0.75 -13.35
CA PHE A 274 12.42 0.02 -14.61
C PHE A 274 11.02 0.00 -15.23
N ILE A 275 9.99 -0.38 -14.47
CA ILE A 275 8.59 -0.39 -14.93
C ILE A 275 8.14 1.00 -15.37
N ALA A 276 8.43 2.04 -14.58
CA ALA A 276 8.13 3.43 -14.93
C ALA A 276 8.80 3.82 -16.27
N SER A 277 10.03 3.36 -16.52
CA SER A 277 10.72 3.62 -17.79
C SER A 277 10.00 2.98 -18.99
N LEU A 278 9.41 1.79 -18.81
CA LEU A 278 8.63 1.11 -19.85
C LEU A 278 7.34 1.87 -20.17
N ILE A 279 6.63 2.28 -19.12
CA ILE A 279 5.37 3.04 -19.22
C ILE A 279 5.63 4.41 -19.86
N LYS A 280 6.72 5.09 -19.47
CA LYS A 280 7.06 6.45 -19.93
C LYS A 280 7.19 6.56 -21.46
N ARG A 281 7.61 5.49 -22.14
CA ARG A 281 7.68 5.44 -23.61
C ARG A 281 6.31 5.48 -24.30
N LEU A 282 5.28 5.01 -23.60
CA LEU A 282 3.89 4.95 -24.08
C LEU A 282 3.00 6.03 -23.47
N TYR A 283 3.55 6.84 -22.57
CA TYR A 283 2.82 7.84 -21.82
C TYR A 283 2.85 9.21 -22.50
N SER A 284 1.68 9.85 -22.57
CA SER A 284 1.51 11.26 -22.91
C SER A 284 0.36 11.86 -22.11
N ARG A 285 0.57 13.07 -21.55
CA ARG A 285 -0.47 13.80 -20.80
C ARG A 285 -1.72 14.09 -21.64
N ASP A 286 -1.55 14.37 -22.93
CA ASP A 286 -2.60 14.79 -23.85
C ASP A 286 -3.32 13.62 -24.56
N GLY A 287 -2.98 12.37 -24.22
CA GLY A 287 -3.60 11.18 -24.82
C GLY A 287 -3.17 10.88 -26.25
N ARG A 288 -2.10 11.50 -26.77
CA ARG A 288 -1.56 11.19 -28.12
C ARG A 288 -0.85 9.83 -28.19
N ARG A 289 -0.52 9.24 -27.05
CA ARG A 289 0.06 7.90 -26.91
C ARG A 289 -0.92 6.96 -26.22
N PRO A 290 -0.68 5.63 -26.26
CA PRO A 290 -1.62 4.65 -25.71
C PRO A 290 -1.91 4.81 -24.21
N LEU A 291 -1.01 5.42 -23.45
CA LEU A 291 -1.17 5.68 -22.01
C LEU A 291 -1.28 7.18 -21.73
N SER A 292 -2.23 7.53 -20.87
CA SER A 292 -2.52 8.88 -20.37
C SER A 292 -2.91 8.80 -18.88
N PRO A 293 -2.94 9.92 -18.14
CA PRO A 293 -3.44 9.93 -16.76
C PRO A 293 -4.80 9.26 -16.61
N LYS A 294 -5.76 9.68 -17.43
CA LYS A 294 -7.14 9.18 -17.40
C LYS A 294 -7.19 7.68 -17.71
N SER A 295 -6.44 7.20 -18.71
CA SER A 295 -6.44 5.78 -19.06
C SER A 295 -5.80 4.93 -17.97
N LEU A 296 -4.68 5.37 -17.38
CA LEU A 296 -3.99 4.62 -16.31
C LEU A 296 -4.83 4.49 -15.04
N ARG A 297 -5.61 5.52 -14.70
CA ARG A 297 -6.62 5.47 -13.63
C ARG A 297 -7.87 4.66 -13.98
N GLY A 298 -8.07 4.30 -15.25
CA GLY A 298 -9.16 3.45 -15.70
C GLY A 298 -8.78 1.97 -15.89
N MET A 299 -7.49 1.65 -16.04
CA MET A 299 -6.92 0.31 -16.30
C MET A 299 -6.61 -0.52 -15.04
N THR A 300 -6.96 -1.81 -15.02
CA THR A 300 -6.37 -2.74 -14.02
C THR A 300 -4.89 -3.00 -14.32
N ASP A 301 -4.21 -3.69 -13.42
CA ASP A 301 -2.83 -4.15 -13.61
C ASP A 301 -2.71 -5.00 -14.89
N GLU A 302 -3.66 -5.91 -15.13
CA GLU A 302 -3.71 -6.76 -16.33
C GLU A 302 -3.82 -5.92 -17.60
N ASN A 303 -4.70 -4.91 -17.61
CA ASN A 303 -4.86 -4.05 -18.79
C ASN A 303 -3.55 -3.31 -19.13
N LEU A 304 -2.82 -2.83 -18.13
CA LEU A 304 -1.53 -2.17 -18.36
C LEU A 304 -0.49 -3.16 -18.91
N ILE A 305 -0.45 -4.38 -18.39
CA ILE A 305 0.44 -5.44 -18.88
C ILE A 305 0.15 -5.79 -20.34
N GLU A 306 -1.12 -5.90 -20.74
CA GLU A 306 -1.52 -6.14 -22.13
C GLU A 306 -1.03 -5.02 -23.07
N VAL A 307 -1.12 -3.75 -22.65
CA VAL A 307 -0.62 -2.61 -23.43
C VAL A 307 0.90 -2.68 -23.59
N LEU A 308 1.62 -2.98 -22.51
CA LEU A 308 3.08 -3.14 -22.55
C LEU A 308 3.48 -4.29 -23.49
N GLN A 309 2.80 -5.43 -23.43
CA GLN A 309 3.08 -6.59 -24.27
C GLN A 309 2.86 -6.30 -25.75
N LYS A 310 1.74 -5.65 -26.08
CA LYS A 310 1.42 -5.28 -27.46
C LYS A 310 2.48 -4.36 -28.07
N TYR A 311 3.04 -3.45 -27.28
CA TYR A 311 4.06 -2.53 -27.75
C TYR A 311 5.46 -3.17 -27.86
N TYR A 312 5.88 -3.86 -26.81
CA TYR A 312 7.21 -4.44 -26.71
C TYR A 312 7.37 -5.77 -27.45
N LYS A 313 6.25 -6.38 -27.92
CA LYS A 313 6.18 -7.61 -28.72
C LYS A 313 7.29 -8.60 -28.36
N PRO A 314 7.20 -9.33 -27.23
CA PRO A 314 8.19 -10.36 -26.96
C PRO A 314 8.25 -11.30 -28.18
N GLU A 315 9.46 -11.58 -28.69
CA GLU A 315 9.70 -12.52 -29.82
C GLU A 315 9.25 -13.96 -29.53
N TYR A 316 8.62 -14.19 -28.38
CA TYR A 316 8.13 -15.45 -27.89
C TYR A 316 6.60 -15.30 -27.73
N GLY A 317 5.82 -16.07 -28.49
CA GLY A 317 4.36 -15.90 -28.64
C GLY A 317 3.52 -16.19 -27.37
N ASP A 318 2.28 -15.67 -27.34
CA ASP A 318 1.28 -15.72 -26.25
C ASP A 318 1.84 -15.64 -24.82
N PHE A 319 2.02 -14.41 -24.34
CA PHE A 319 2.95 -14.07 -23.25
C PHE A 319 2.35 -13.26 -22.09
N SER A 320 1.03 -13.31 -21.88
CA SER A 320 0.39 -12.47 -20.84
C SER A 320 0.99 -12.70 -19.45
N GLN A 321 1.07 -13.97 -19.04
CA GLN A 321 1.61 -14.35 -17.74
C GLN A 321 3.14 -14.33 -17.68
N LYS A 322 3.84 -14.64 -18.79
CA LYS A 322 5.29 -14.76 -18.77
C LYS A 322 5.99 -13.41 -18.67
N LEU A 323 5.51 -12.35 -19.32
CA LEU A 323 6.12 -11.03 -19.14
C LEU A 323 5.94 -10.53 -17.70
N TYR A 324 4.73 -10.66 -17.14
CA TYR A 324 4.50 -10.25 -15.76
C TYR A 324 5.41 -11.04 -14.80
N HIS A 325 5.46 -12.36 -14.94
CA HIS A 325 6.36 -13.22 -14.16
C HIS A 325 7.84 -12.84 -14.33
N ASP A 326 8.30 -12.55 -15.55
CA ASP A 326 9.68 -12.15 -15.82
C ASP A 326 9.99 -10.78 -15.20
N LEU A 327 9.05 -9.83 -15.25
CA LEU A 327 9.18 -8.51 -14.62
C LEU A 327 9.17 -8.60 -13.10
N THR A 328 8.30 -9.43 -12.52
CA THR A 328 8.31 -9.68 -11.07
C THR A 328 9.58 -10.42 -10.67
N SER A 329 10.05 -11.40 -11.43
CA SER A 329 11.25 -12.17 -11.10
C SER A 329 12.57 -11.43 -11.29
N TRP A 330 12.55 -10.28 -11.96
CA TRP A 330 13.74 -9.50 -12.23
C TRP A 330 14.08 -8.55 -11.09
N TYR A 331 15.38 -8.36 -10.86
CA TYR A 331 15.91 -7.44 -9.86
C TYR A 331 17.14 -6.70 -10.41
N PRO A 332 17.32 -5.41 -10.10
CA PRO A 332 18.57 -4.70 -10.36
C PRO A 332 19.57 -4.91 -9.21
N TYR A 333 20.86 -4.73 -9.52
CA TYR A 333 21.86 -4.41 -8.51
C TYR A 333 21.68 -2.97 -8.03
N PHE A 334 22.11 -2.69 -6.81
CA PHE A 334 22.08 -1.33 -6.27
C PHE A 334 23.32 -1.01 -5.45
N GLU A 335 23.68 0.26 -5.45
CA GLU A 335 24.66 0.84 -4.53
C GLU A 335 24.03 2.06 -3.85
N ARG A 336 24.30 2.22 -2.53
CA ARG A 336 23.78 3.31 -1.70
C ARG A 336 24.85 4.35 -1.43
N PHE A 337 24.46 5.61 -1.51
CA PHE A 337 25.31 6.77 -1.27
C PHE A 337 24.65 7.75 -0.29
N THR A 338 25.47 8.53 0.40
CA THR A 338 25.00 9.55 1.35
C THR A 338 24.64 10.84 0.59
N THR A 339 25.39 11.15 -0.46
CA THR A 339 25.21 12.37 -1.25
C THR A 339 24.81 12.08 -2.70
N LYS A 340 24.21 13.07 -3.36
CA LYS A 340 23.81 12.98 -4.77
C LYS A 340 25.03 12.97 -5.68
N GLU A 341 26.06 13.71 -5.28
CA GLU A 341 27.30 13.90 -6.02
C GLU A 341 28.06 12.56 -6.15
N GLU A 342 28.23 11.83 -5.05
CA GLU A 342 28.81 10.48 -5.03
C GLU A 342 28.04 9.52 -5.96
N ALA A 343 26.71 9.54 -5.90
CA ALA A 343 25.87 8.71 -6.76
C ALA A 343 26.04 9.04 -8.25
N ILE A 344 26.16 10.33 -8.59
CA ILE A 344 26.42 10.78 -9.98
C ILE A 344 27.81 10.35 -10.45
N GLU A 345 28.83 10.48 -9.60
CA GLU A 345 30.18 10.01 -9.90
C GLU A 345 30.19 8.51 -10.16
N ARG A 346 29.51 7.73 -9.31
CA ARG A 346 29.38 6.29 -9.52
C ARG A 346 28.70 5.94 -10.84
N ILE A 347 27.63 6.65 -11.22
CA ILE A 347 26.98 6.46 -12.53
C ILE A 347 27.98 6.70 -13.67
N LYS A 348 28.84 7.73 -13.58
CA LYS A 348 29.86 7.99 -14.60
C LYS A 348 30.91 6.89 -14.69
N GLU A 349 31.27 6.27 -13.56
CA GLU A 349 32.18 5.13 -13.52
C GLU A 349 31.57 3.89 -14.13
N LEU A 350 30.36 3.51 -13.70
CA LEU A 350 29.64 2.33 -14.19
C LEU A 350 29.41 2.38 -15.70
N LYS A 351 29.14 3.56 -16.26
CA LYS A 351 28.98 3.77 -17.71
C LYS A 351 30.23 3.48 -18.55
N LYS A 352 31.41 3.32 -17.93
CA LYS A 352 32.63 2.93 -18.65
C LYS A 352 32.61 1.44 -19.04
N ASP A 353 31.83 0.64 -18.33
CA ASP A 353 31.60 -0.77 -18.66
C ASP A 353 30.44 -0.91 -19.65
N LYS A 354 30.71 -1.54 -20.80
CA LYS A 354 29.73 -1.72 -21.88
C LYS A 354 28.66 -2.76 -21.52
N ASP A 355 28.94 -3.63 -20.56
CA ASP A 355 28.02 -4.65 -20.10
C ASP A 355 27.12 -4.16 -18.95
N ILE A 356 27.31 -2.92 -18.47
CA ILE A 356 26.48 -2.34 -17.41
C ILE A 356 25.45 -1.38 -18.00
N LEU A 357 24.18 -1.68 -17.75
CA LEU A 357 23.07 -0.77 -18.01
C LEU A 357 22.61 -0.09 -16.73
N ILE A 358 22.56 1.25 -16.75
CA ILE A 358 22.01 2.04 -15.65
C ILE A 358 20.48 2.08 -15.79
N ILE A 359 19.78 1.55 -14.80
CA ILE A 359 18.32 1.57 -14.72
C ILE A 359 17.83 2.94 -14.26
N GLY A 360 18.49 3.51 -13.26
CA GLY A 360 18.16 4.84 -12.76
C GLY A 360 18.81 5.16 -11.42
N MET A 361 18.42 6.32 -10.88
CA MET A 361 18.81 6.78 -9.56
C MET A 361 17.54 7.19 -8.81
N SER A 362 17.42 6.77 -7.55
CA SER A 362 16.33 7.20 -6.65
C SER A 362 16.91 7.88 -5.42
N GLN A 363 16.17 8.83 -4.86
CA GLN A 363 16.41 9.35 -3.51
C GLN A 363 15.34 8.79 -2.58
N CYS A 364 15.74 7.99 -1.59
CA CYS A 364 14.87 7.65 -0.48
C CYS A 364 14.97 8.77 0.57
N LYS A 365 13.85 9.47 0.81
CA LYS A 365 13.79 10.55 1.80
C LYS A 365 13.40 10.07 3.20
N GLY A 366 13.16 8.78 3.37
CA GLY A 366 12.52 8.20 4.55
C GLY A 366 11.00 8.21 4.41
N PHE A 367 10.32 7.95 5.52
CA PHE A 367 8.86 7.91 5.65
C PHE A 367 8.43 8.78 6.83
N ASP A 368 7.14 9.13 6.92
CA ASP A 368 6.61 9.79 8.11
C ASP A 368 6.63 8.80 9.29
N PRO A 369 7.42 9.03 10.35
CA PRO A 369 7.53 8.10 11.48
C PRO A 369 6.28 8.08 12.38
N GLY A 370 5.36 9.05 12.24
CA GLY A 370 4.17 9.15 13.08
C GLY A 370 4.44 9.57 14.53
N THR A 371 5.68 9.94 14.87
CA THR A 371 6.06 10.38 16.24
C THR A 371 5.46 11.73 16.64
N SER A 372 4.84 12.44 15.69
CA SER A 372 4.05 13.64 15.89
C SER A 372 2.61 13.37 16.33
N TYR A 373 2.13 12.12 16.26
CA TYR A 373 0.80 11.78 16.73
C TYR A 373 0.60 12.14 18.18
N LYS A 374 -0.60 12.61 18.49
CA LYS A 374 -0.97 13.06 19.82
C LYS A 374 -1.33 11.87 20.70
N VAL A 375 -0.94 11.93 21.96
CA VAL A 375 -1.29 10.96 23.01
C VAL A 375 -1.73 11.68 24.26
N THR A 376 -2.51 11.02 25.10
CA THR A 376 -2.89 11.54 26.41
C THR A 376 -1.82 11.15 27.44
N ASN A 377 -1.23 12.13 28.12
CA ASN A 377 -0.28 11.88 29.20
C ASN A 377 -0.99 11.58 30.55
N GLU A 378 -0.22 11.23 31.58
CA GLU A 378 -0.74 10.93 32.93
C GLU A 378 -1.54 12.08 33.58
N LYS A 379 -1.36 13.32 33.09
CA LYS A 379 -2.05 14.52 33.56
C LYS A 379 -3.32 14.82 32.75
N GLY A 380 -3.70 13.94 31.80
CA GLY A 380 -4.83 14.15 30.90
C GLY A 380 -4.57 15.20 29.82
N GLN A 381 -3.31 15.60 29.59
CA GLN A 381 -2.95 16.55 28.55
C GLN A 381 -2.57 15.81 27.27
N THR A 382 -2.99 16.36 26.15
CA THR A 382 -2.65 15.87 24.82
C THR A 382 -1.30 16.42 24.39
N VAL A 383 -0.31 15.54 24.18
CA VAL A 383 1.06 15.90 23.76
C VAL A 383 1.51 15.02 22.59
N PRO A 384 2.45 15.45 21.75
CA PRO A 384 3.06 14.57 20.75
C PRO A 384 3.71 13.33 21.37
N PHE A 385 3.63 12.19 20.69
CA PHE A 385 4.19 10.92 21.16
C PHE A 385 5.68 11.02 21.45
N ARG A 386 6.43 11.76 20.63
CA ARG A 386 7.87 12.01 20.85
C ARG A 386 8.19 12.71 22.18
N GLU A 387 7.25 13.51 22.70
CA GLU A 387 7.42 14.18 24.00
C GLU A 387 7.05 13.24 25.15
N PHE A 388 6.11 12.32 24.91
CA PHE A 388 5.69 11.33 25.88
C PHE A 388 6.74 10.20 26.07
N ASP A 389 7.21 9.60 24.97
CA ASP A 389 8.22 8.54 24.97
C ASP A 389 9.35 8.86 23.98
N PRO A 390 10.34 9.69 24.40
CA PRO A 390 11.43 10.10 23.53
C PRO A 390 12.37 8.95 23.16
N VAL A 391 12.42 7.88 23.96
CA VAL A 391 13.31 6.73 23.73
C VAL A 391 12.79 5.90 22.56
N ILE A 392 11.51 5.50 22.63
CA ILE A 392 10.88 4.72 21.55
C ILE A 392 10.75 5.58 20.28
N ALA A 393 10.40 6.87 20.41
CA ALA A 393 10.38 7.78 19.27
C ALA A 393 11.74 7.88 18.57
N SER A 394 12.84 7.94 19.33
CA SER A 394 14.20 7.94 18.77
C SER A 394 14.53 6.64 18.05
N GLU A 395 14.07 5.49 18.54
CA GLU A 395 14.24 4.20 17.84
C GLU A 395 13.50 4.19 16.49
N ILE A 396 12.26 4.67 16.46
CA ILE A 396 11.44 4.78 15.25
C ILE A 396 12.12 5.72 14.23
N GLU A 397 12.56 6.90 14.68
CA GLU A 397 13.24 7.90 13.85
C GLU A 397 14.58 7.37 13.31
N ARG A 398 15.32 6.56 14.10
CA ARG A 398 16.52 5.87 13.64
C ARG A 398 16.22 4.88 12.51
N VAL A 399 15.16 4.08 12.62
CA VAL A 399 14.74 3.16 11.54
C VAL A 399 14.39 3.94 10.27
N MET A 400 13.70 5.08 10.39
CA MET A 400 13.45 6.00 9.27
C MET A 400 14.76 6.49 8.65
N ASP A 401 15.71 6.99 9.44
CA ASP A 401 16.98 7.51 8.95
C ASP A 401 17.83 6.45 8.25
N GLU A 402 17.80 5.20 8.73
CA GLU A 402 18.49 4.07 8.10
C GLU A 402 18.03 3.81 6.66
N THR A 403 16.81 4.21 6.29
CA THR A 403 16.30 4.06 4.91
C THR A 403 16.74 5.20 3.97
N LYS A 404 17.21 6.33 4.50
CA LYS A 404 17.53 7.53 3.72
C LYS A 404 18.79 7.34 2.88
N GLY A 405 18.79 7.85 1.65
CA GLY A 405 20.00 7.86 0.81
C GLY A 405 19.71 8.00 -0.67
N PHE A 406 20.79 8.04 -1.45
CA PHE A 406 20.76 7.99 -2.90
C PHE A 406 21.11 6.58 -3.36
N PHE A 407 20.26 5.99 -4.18
CA PHE A 407 20.43 4.63 -4.68
C PHE A 407 20.65 4.68 -6.18
N VAL A 408 21.74 4.06 -6.64
CA VAL A 408 22.04 3.86 -8.06
C VAL A 408 21.70 2.43 -8.41
N PHE A 409 20.80 2.25 -9.39
CA PHE A 409 20.34 0.95 -9.85
C PHE A 409 20.93 0.62 -11.22
N PHE A 410 21.46 -0.59 -11.35
CA PHE A 410 22.11 -1.05 -12.57
C PHE A 410 21.98 -2.56 -12.74
N VAL A 411 22.25 -3.04 -13.95
CA VAL A 411 22.25 -4.47 -14.26
C VAL A 411 23.40 -4.81 -15.20
N ASN A 412 23.99 -5.99 -15.01
CA ASN A 412 24.92 -6.55 -15.97
C ASN A 412 24.15 -7.22 -17.11
N ILE A 413 24.05 -6.53 -18.24
CA ILE A 413 23.34 -7.02 -19.42
C ILE A 413 24.08 -8.14 -20.13
N SER A 414 25.29 -8.55 -19.73
CA SER A 414 25.92 -9.77 -20.28
C SER A 414 25.27 -11.06 -19.75
N GLU A 415 24.62 -11.00 -18.59
CA GLU A 415 23.93 -12.14 -17.99
C GLU A 415 22.75 -12.62 -18.85
N ARG A 416 22.56 -13.94 -18.91
CA ARG A 416 21.54 -14.57 -19.74
C ARG A 416 20.23 -14.75 -18.96
N ASN A 417 19.35 -13.76 -19.07
CA ASN A 417 17.93 -13.90 -18.73
C ASN A 417 17.04 -13.14 -19.73
N SER A 418 15.73 -13.36 -19.68
CA SER A 418 14.77 -12.79 -20.63
C SER A 418 14.72 -11.27 -20.55
N ILE A 419 14.70 -10.69 -19.34
CA ILE A 419 14.67 -9.24 -19.14
C ILE A 419 15.96 -8.56 -19.60
N ASN A 420 17.15 -9.14 -19.36
CA ASN A 420 18.40 -8.57 -19.85
C ASN A 420 18.49 -8.64 -21.38
N SER A 421 17.94 -9.70 -21.99
CA SER A 421 17.80 -9.79 -23.45
C SER A 421 16.87 -8.73 -24.02
N PHE A 422 15.76 -8.46 -23.31
CA PHE A 422 14.85 -7.38 -23.63
C PHE A 422 15.53 -6.00 -23.47
N LEU A 423 16.21 -5.77 -22.35
CA LEU A 423 16.93 -4.53 -22.06
C LEU A 423 17.95 -4.22 -23.17
N ARG A 424 18.78 -5.18 -23.58
CA ARG A 424 19.75 -5.01 -24.68
C ARG A 424 19.14 -4.48 -25.99
N LYS A 425 17.89 -4.83 -26.28
CA LYS A 425 17.20 -4.43 -27.52
C LYS A 425 16.53 -3.07 -27.41
N HIS A 426 16.18 -2.66 -26.20
CA HIS A 426 15.33 -1.50 -25.98
C HIS A 426 16.03 -0.37 -25.19
N SER A 427 17.18 -0.61 -24.57
CA SER A 427 17.95 0.38 -23.81
C SER A 427 18.57 1.46 -24.66
#